data_AF-A0A494Y1T9-F1
#
_entry.id   AF-A0A494Y1T9-F1
#
_cell.length_a   1.000
_cell.length_b   1.000
_cell.length_c   1.000
_cell.angle_alpha   90.00
_cell.angle_beta   90.00
_cell.angle_gamma   90.00
#
_symmetry.space_group_name_H-M   'P 1'
#
loop_
_entity.id
_entity.type
_entity.pdbx_description
1 polymer ?
#
loop_
_entity_poly.entity_id
_entity_poly.type
_entity_poly.pdbx_seq_one_letter_code
_entity_poly.pdbx_strand_id
1 'polypeptide(L)'
;MNNETCREQKQIRLKTFLRMLSEDPSFLNQEGLGESRSIVDYLMFTGYLPRNEPVDMAVLVSLLLKMRGHAADSAEMMDFVMNGGTVDAFMNAVQAETT
;
A
#
# COMPACT_ATOMS: atom_id res chain seq x y z
N MET A 1 -17.96 18.42 18.61
CA MET A 1 -17.60 18.07 17.21
C MET A 1 -17.36 16.56 17.20
N ASN A 2 -18.07 15.85 16.32
CA ASN A 2 -18.51 14.47 16.50
C ASN A 2 -17.39 13.43 16.23
N ASN A 3 -16.85 12.81 17.28
CA ASN A 3 -15.87 11.72 17.16
C ASN A 3 -16.49 10.46 16.50
N GLU A 4 -17.80 10.24 16.67
CA GLU A 4 -18.51 9.08 16.13
C GLU A 4 -18.62 9.15 14.59
N THR A 5 -19.01 10.31 14.04
CA THR A 5 -19.11 10.48 12.58
C THR A 5 -17.75 10.35 11.88
N CYS A 6 -16.67 10.79 12.53
CA CYS A 6 -15.31 10.64 12.00
C CYS A 6 -14.88 9.16 11.97
N ARG A 7 -15.18 8.41 13.03
CA ARG A 7 -14.88 6.97 13.11
C ARG A 7 -15.67 6.17 12.07
N GLU A 8 -16.95 6.49 11.89
CA GLU A 8 -17.82 5.85 10.90
C GLU A 8 -17.32 6.12 9.47
N GLN A 9 -16.96 7.37 9.15
CA GLN A 9 -16.39 7.72 7.85
C GLN A 9 -15.09 6.95 7.57
N LYS A 10 -14.20 6.84 8.56
CA LYS A 10 -12.97 6.04 8.43
C LYS A 10 -13.28 4.56 8.18
N GLN A 11 -14.27 4.00 8.86
CA GLN A 11 -14.68 2.61 8.67
C GLN A 11 -15.28 2.38 7.27
N ILE A 12 -16.14 3.27 6.80
CA ILE A 12 -16.73 3.19 5.45
C ILE A 12 -15.62 3.26 4.39
N ARG A 13 -14.69 4.22 4.55
CA ARG A 13 -13.55 4.37 3.65
C ARG A 13 -12.69 3.11 3.61
N LEU A 14 -12.33 2.57 4.77
CA LEU A 14 -11.53 1.34 4.87
C LEU A 14 -12.25 0.14 4.22
N LYS A 15 -13.53 -0.06 4.51
CA LYS A 15 -14.32 -1.16 3.90
C LYS A 15 -14.36 -1.05 2.38
N THR A 16 -14.52 0.17 1.86
CA THR A 16 -14.54 0.43 0.42
C THR A 16 -13.19 0.09 -0.22
N PHE A 17 -12.11 0.57 0.39
CA PHE A 17 -10.75 0.27 -0.07
C PHE A 17 -10.45 -1.23 -0.06
N LEU A 18 -10.76 -1.93 1.04
CA LEU A 18 -10.53 -3.38 1.15
C LEU A 18 -11.35 -4.17 0.13
N ARG A 19 -12.60 -3.76 -0.14
CA ARG A 19 -13.42 -4.37 -1.21
C ARG A 19 -12.75 -4.18 -2.57
N MET A 20 -12.31 -2.97 -2.90
CA MET A 20 -11.63 -2.70 -4.16
C MET A 20 -10.35 -3.52 -4.31
N LEU A 21 -9.53 -3.61 -3.26
CA LEU A 21 -8.34 -4.48 -3.27
C LEU A 21 -8.68 -5.95 -3.50
N SER A 22 -9.78 -6.46 -2.92
CA SER A 22 -10.19 -7.86 -3.10
C SER A 22 -10.66 -8.18 -4.53
N GLU A 23 -11.05 -7.15 -5.28
CA GLU A 23 -11.51 -7.25 -6.66
C GLU A 23 -10.40 -6.88 -7.67
N ASP A 24 -9.24 -6.43 -7.19
CA ASP A 24 -8.15 -5.96 -8.03
C ASP A 24 -7.44 -7.14 -8.74
N PRO A 25 -7.43 -7.15 -10.09
CA PRO A 25 -6.85 -8.25 -10.86
C PRO A 25 -5.33 -8.41 -10.65
N SER A 26 -4.65 -7.38 -10.13
CA SER A 26 -3.22 -7.41 -9.81
C SER A 26 -2.86 -8.51 -8.80
N PHE A 27 -3.84 -8.97 -8.00
CA PHE A 27 -3.63 -10.03 -7.01
C PHE A 27 -3.97 -11.44 -7.51
N LEU A 28 -4.59 -11.60 -8.68
CA LEU A 28 -5.08 -12.89 -9.18
C LEU A 28 -4.00 -13.72 -9.90
N ASN A 29 -2.98 -13.08 -10.48
CA ASN A 29 -1.90 -13.74 -11.21
C ASN A 29 -0.57 -13.66 -10.46
N GLN A 30 -0.44 -14.48 -9.41
CA GLN A 30 0.82 -14.64 -8.66
C GLN A 30 1.78 -15.66 -9.30
N GLU A 31 1.53 -16.10 -10.53
CA GLU A 31 2.43 -16.94 -11.31
C GLU A 31 3.70 -16.15 -11.67
N GLY A 32 4.68 -16.16 -10.76
CA GLY A 32 5.93 -15.41 -10.91
C GLY A 32 6.37 -14.62 -9.68
N LEU A 33 5.61 -14.67 -8.56
CA LEU A 33 6.16 -14.23 -7.28
C LEU A 33 7.31 -15.19 -6.90
N GLY A 34 8.53 -14.82 -7.31
CA GLY A 34 9.75 -15.39 -6.77
C GLY A 34 9.71 -15.38 -5.25
N GLU A 35 10.50 -16.27 -4.61
CA GLU A 35 10.53 -16.55 -3.17
C GLU A 35 9.94 -15.41 -2.32
N SER A 36 8.77 -15.67 -1.74
CA SER A 36 8.08 -14.70 -0.90
C SER A 36 9.01 -14.29 0.25
N ARG A 37 9.57 -13.08 0.17
CA ARG A 37 10.43 -12.56 1.22
C ARG A 37 9.62 -12.42 2.51
N SER A 38 10.26 -12.73 3.63
CA SER A 38 9.62 -12.59 4.92
C SER A 38 9.38 -11.11 5.24
N ILE A 39 8.43 -10.83 6.12
CA ILE A 39 8.25 -9.45 6.62
C ILE A 39 9.53 -8.93 7.27
N VAL A 40 10.30 -9.80 7.93
CA VAL A 40 11.59 -9.45 8.56
C VAL A 40 12.57 -8.92 7.52
N ASP A 41 12.62 -9.52 6.33
CA ASP A 41 13.48 -9.06 5.24
C ASP A 41 13.10 -7.64 4.78
N TYR A 42 11.80 -7.35 4.68
CA TYR A 42 11.31 -6.01 4.32
C TYR A 42 11.61 -4.97 5.40
N LEU A 43 11.48 -5.33 6.69
CA LEU A 43 11.83 -4.44 7.81
C LEU A 43 13.32 -4.12 7.79
N MET A 44 14.18 -5.13 7.61
CA MET A 44 15.63 -4.95 7.49
C MET A 44 16.00 -4.10 6.27
N PHE A 45 15.40 -4.40 5.12
CA PHE A 45 15.65 -3.67 3.88
C PHE A 45 15.31 -2.19 3.99
N THR A 46 14.18 -1.87 4.65
CA THR A 46 13.73 -0.48 4.86
C THR A 46 14.41 0.25 6.00
N GLY A 47 15.15 -0.47 6.87
CA GLY A 47 15.65 0.07 8.13
C GLY A 47 14.55 0.41 9.13
N TYR A 48 13.32 -0.07 8.93
CA TYR A 48 12.19 0.19 9.80
C TYR A 48 12.31 -0.61 11.10
N LEU A 49 12.39 0.10 12.22
CA LEU A 49 12.53 -0.50 13.54
C LEU A 49 11.27 -0.24 14.37
N PRO A 50 10.40 -1.25 14.60
CA PRO A 50 9.13 -1.05 15.29
C PRO A 50 9.23 -0.76 16.80
N ARG A 51 10.42 -0.70 17.41
CA ARG A 51 10.66 -0.30 18.82
C ARG A 51 9.70 -0.95 19.86
N ASN A 52 9.44 -2.26 19.74
CA ASN A 52 8.48 -3.02 20.57
C ASN A 52 6.99 -2.62 20.39
N GLU A 53 6.67 -1.88 19.34
CA GLU A 53 5.30 -1.58 18.91
C GLU A 53 4.89 -2.52 17.75
N PRO A 54 3.59 -2.66 17.46
CA PRO A 54 3.13 -3.32 16.24
C PRO A 54 3.69 -2.64 14.99
N VAL A 55 3.99 -3.42 13.95
CA VAL A 55 4.45 -2.87 12.66
C VAL A 55 3.34 -2.03 12.04
N ASP A 56 3.63 -0.76 11.81
CA ASP A 56 2.78 0.10 11.00
C ASP A 56 3.00 -0.23 9.52
N MET A 57 2.07 -1.00 8.94
CA MET A 57 2.13 -1.40 7.55
C MET A 57 2.02 -0.22 6.59
N ALA A 58 1.35 0.87 6.95
CA ALA A 58 1.27 2.06 6.09
C ALA A 58 2.66 2.72 5.98
N VAL A 59 3.38 2.83 7.11
CA VAL A 59 4.77 3.32 7.11
C VAL A 59 5.69 2.38 6.33
N LEU A 60 5.61 1.08 6.59
CA LEU A 60 6.44 0.10 5.88
C LEU A 60 6.22 0.13 4.37
N VAL A 61 4.96 0.12 3.91
CA VAL A 61 4.62 0.22 2.48
C VAL A 61 5.13 1.53 1.89
N SER A 62 4.96 2.66 2.60
CA SER A 62 5.47 3.95 2.15
C SER A 62 7.00 3.96 1.99
N LEU A 63 7.73 3.28 2.88
CA LEU A 63 9.19 3.13 2.75
C LEU A 63 9.56 2.24 1.55
N LEU A 64 8.84 1.13 1.35
CA LEU A 64 9.07 0.23 0.21
C LEU A 64 8.80 0.93 -1.13
N LEU A 65 7.74 1.73 -1.22
CA LEU A 65 7.43 2.55 -2.39
C LEU A 65 8.57 3.53 -2.72
N LYS A 66 9.06 4.25 -1.71
CA LYS A 66 10.21 5.17 -1.85
C LYS A 66 11.48 4.47 -2.30
N MET A 67 11.78 3.29 -1.75
CA MET A 67 12.94 2.51 -2.18
C MET A 67 12.84 2.01 -3.62
N ARG A 68 11.63 1.83 -4.12
CA ARG A 68 11.36 1.50 -5.53
C ARG A 68 11.37 2.73 -6.44
N GLY A 69 11.61 3.93 -5.90
CA GLY A 69 11.68 5.19 -6.65
C GLY A 69 10.35 5.93 -6.78
N HIS A 70 9.29 5.47 -6.11
CA HIS A 70 8.03 6.20 -6.05
C HIS A 70 8.15 7.34 -5.05
N ALA A 71 7.90 8.58 -5.48
CA ALA A 71 7.75 9.71 -4.55
C ALA A 71 6.51 9.55 -3.65
N ALA A 72 5.52 8.79 -4.14
CA ALA A 72 4.23 8.61 -3.51
C ALA A 72 4.28 7.66 -2.29
N ASP A 73 3.39 7.90 -1.33
CA ASP A 73 3.25 7.09 -0.12
C ASP A 73 2.06 6.11 -0.17
N SER A 74 1.86 5.38 0.93
CA SER A 74 0.75 4.41 1.04
C SER A 74 -0.64 5.07 1.02
N ALA A 75 -0.77 6.33 1.44
CA ALA A 75 -2.04 7.05 1.40
C ALA A 75 -2.39 7.47 -0.03
N GLU A 76 -1.40 7.91 -0.80
CA GLU A 76 -1.58 8.21 -2.23
C GLU A 76 -1.93 6.97 -3.03
N MET A 77 -1.31 5.82 -2.72
CA MET A 77 -1.71 4.52 -3.31
C MET A 77 -3.16 4.17 -2.97
N MET A 78 -3.55 4.34 -1.69
CA MET A 78 -4.93 4.10 -1.26
C MET A 78 -5.92 4.98 -2.01
N ASP A 79 -5.60 6.27 -2.18
CA ASP A 79 -6.44 7.22 -2.92
C ASP A 79 -6.53 6.87 -4.40
N PHE A 80 -5.44 6.43 -5.02
CA PHE A 80 -5.44 5.97 -6.41
C PHE A 80 -6.38 4.77 -6.60
N VAL A 81 -6.29 3.76 -5.73
CA VAL A 81 -7.16 2.58 -5.76
C VAL A 81 -8.62 2.97 -5.49
N MET A 82 -8.86 3.85 -4.52
CA MET A 82 -10.20 4.35 -4.23
C MET A 82 -10.85 5.11 -5.40
N ASN A 83 -10.06 5.67 -6.30
CA ASN A 83 -10.52 6.33 -7.52
C ASN A 83 -10.69 5.36 -8.71
N GLY A 84 -10.59 4.05 -8.49
CA GLY A 84 -10.80 3.01 -9.50
C GLY A 84 -9.52 2.56 -10.21
N GLY A 85 -8.35 2.99 -9.76
CA GLY A 85 -7.07 2.46 -10.21
C GLY A 85 -6.75 1.08 -9.63
N THR A 86 -5.81 0.37 -10.25
CA THR A 86 -5.28 -0.91 -9.73
C THR A 86 -3.91 -0.72 -9.08
N VAL A 87 -3.53 -1.62 -8.18
CA VAL A 87 -2.20 -1.63 -7.56
C VAL A 87 -1.11 -1.77 -8.61
N ASP A 88 -1.26 -2.65 -9.60
CA ASP A 88 -0.28 -2.78 -10.68
C ASP A 88 -0.13 -1.49 -11.49
N ALA A 89 -1.24 -0.82 -11.84
CA ALA A 89 -1.18 0.46 -12.56
C ALA A 89 -0.45 1.53 -11.74
N PHE A 90 -0.68 1.59 -10.42
CA PHE A 90 0.05 2.49 -9.53
C PHE A 90 1.56 2.17 -9.50
N MET A 91 1.91 0.90 -9.39
CA MET A 91 3.30 0.43 -9.34
C MET A 91 4.06 0.65 -10.65
N ASN A 92 3.36 0.74 -11.77
CA ASN A 92 3.95 0.95 -13.10
C ASN A 92 3.92 2.42 -13.56
N ALA A 93 3.09 3.27 -12.95
CA ALA A 93 2.92 4.67 -13.35
C ALA A 93 4.22 5.50 -13.29
N VAL A 94 5.17 5.17 -12.41
CA VAL A 94 6.42 5.92 -12.22
C VAL A 94 7.49 5.61 -13.27
N GLN A 95 7.35 4.52 -14.04
CA GLN A 95 8.32 4.20 -15.11
C GLN A 95 8.14 5.07 -16.36
N ALA A 96 7.04 5.84 -16.47
CA ALA A 96 6.70 6.57 -17.69
C ALA A 96 7.30 7.99 -17.80
N GLU A 97 7.90 8.55 -16.75
CA GLU A 97 8.36 9.96 -16.73
C GLU A 97 9.87 10.14 -16.94
N THR A 98 10.60 9.12 -17.42
CA THR A 98 12.07 9.19 -17.65
C THR A 98 12.54 8.93 -19.08
N THR A 99 11.70 9.17 -20.09
CA THR A 99 12.15 9.14 -21.51
C THR A 99 12.16 10.52 -22.15
#